data_AF-A0A0K8SKL5-F1
#
_entry.id   AF-A0A0K8SKL5-F1
#
_cell.length_a   1.000
_cell.length_b   1.000
_cell.length_c   1.000
_cell.angle_alpha   90.00
_cell.angle_beta   90.00
_cell.angle_gamma   90.00
#
_symmetry.space_group_name_H-M   'P 1'
#
loop_
_entity.id
_entity.type
_entity.pdbx_description
1 polymer ?
#
loop_
_entity_poly.entity_id
_entity_poly.type
_entity_poly.pdbx_seq_one_letter_code
_entity_poly.pdbx_strand_id
1 'polypeptide(L)'
;PKLKMAEGCEPPSLKDEKNLPPLTAGTGLLCECEVITTMFAKDPTNQLCKALDIYEHRLVKCSNEIGGIPLLRSCKTKPFQALCRIHFERMIRHNACPTCGIFCTQGVVNICENKHFFHKDCDMKLEDTL
;
A
#
# COMPACT_ATOMS: atom_id res chain seq x y z
N PRO A 1 -1.08 -33.88 -20.78
CA PRO A 1 -1.77 -32.63 -21.17
C PRO A 1 -3.27 -32.67 -20.83
N LYS A 2 -3.68 -31.85 -19.85
CA LYS A 2 -5.03 -31.30 -19.64
C LYS A 2 -4.94 -30.39 -18.42
N LEU A 3 -4.82 -29.07 -18.68
CA LEU A 3 -5.00 -28.04 -17.66
C LEU A 3 -6.43 -28.17 -17.13
N LYS A 4 -6.58 -28.34 -15.81
CA LYS A 4 -7.86 -28.11 -15.15
C LYS A 4 -7.91 -26.64 -14.74
N MET A 5 -8.91 -25.95 -15.28
CA MET A 5 -9.25 -24.57 -14.95
C MET A 5 -9.68 -24.55 -13.48
N ALA A 6 -9.03 -23.71 -12.67
CA ALA A 6 -9.55 -23.37 -11.35
C ALA A 6 -10.66 -22.33 -11.55
N GLU A 7 -11.88 -22.74 -11.24
CA GLU A 7 -13.07 -21.92 -11.28
C GLU A 7 -13.00 -20.79 -10.24
N GLY A 8 -13.34 -19.58 -10.68
CA GLY A 8 -13.97 -18.52 -9.89
C GLY A 8 -13.26 -18.05 -8.62
N CYS A 9 -12.36 -17.09 -8.75
CA CYS A 9 -12.26 -16.03 -7.75
C CYS A 9 -12.66 -14.74 -8.46
N GLU A 10 -13.91 -14.34 -8.30
CA GLU A 10 -14.39 -13.06 -8.81
C GLU A 10 -13.48 -11.94 -8.30
N PRO A 11 -13.07 -10.98 -9.16
CA PRO A 11 -12.38 -9.80 -8.67
C PRO A 11 -13.29 -9.10 -7.64
N PRO A 12 -12.77 -8.67 -6.48
CA PRO A 12 -13.58 -7.94 -5.52
C PRO A 12 -14.16 -6.71 -6.21
N SER A 13 -15.48 -6.71 -6.35
CA SER A 13 -16.23 -5.55 -6.82
C SER A 13 -15.93 -4.36 -5.91
N LEU A 14 -15.70 -3.20 -6.51
CA LEU A 14 -15.34 -1.92 -5.89
C LEU A 14 -16.45 -1.32 -4.98
N LYS A 15 -17.13 -2.13 -4.16
CA LYS A 15 -18.34 -1.74 -3.42
C LYS A 15 -18.19 -1.74 -1.89
N ASP A 16 -17.03 -2.12 -1.36
CA ASP A 16 -16.79 -2.16 0.09
C ASP A 16 -16.11 -0.88 0.59
N GLU A 17 -16.67 0.27 0.24
CA GLU A 17 -16.25 1.58 0.77
C GLU A 17 -16.64 1.76 2.26
N LYS A 18 -17.53 0.90 2.78
CA LYS A 18 -18.16 1.03 4.11
C LYS A 18 -17.39 0.40 5.29
N ASN A 19 -16.25 -0.24 5.04
CA ASN A 19 -15.41 -0.82 6.11
C ASN A 19 -14.04 -0.12 6.26
N LEU A 20 -13.83 1.01 5.56
CA LEU A 20 -12.63 1.81 5.78
C LEU A 20 -12.81 2.63 7.07
N PRO A 21 -11.88 2.57 8.04
CA PRO A 21 -11.99 3.38 9.24
C PRO A 21 -12.07 4.87 8.88
N PRO A 22 -12.84 5.68 9.64
CA PRO A 22 -12.95 7.11 9.38
C PRO A 22 -11.56 7.74 9.40
N LEU A 23 -11.20 8.45 8.33
CA LEU A 23 -9.99 9.27 8.31
C LEU A 23 -10.24 10.45 9.26
N THR A 24 -9.82 10.32 10.52
CA THR A 24 -9.84 11.43 11.46
C THR A 24 -8.76 12.44 11.07
N ALA A 25 -9.20 13.56 10.49
CA ALA A 25 -8.38 14.73 10.28
C ALA A 25 -7.83 15.22 11.63
N GLY A 26 -6.51 15.31 11.77
CA GLY A 26 -5.89 15.94 12.93
C GLY A 26 -4.46 15.51 13.22
N THR A 27 -4.13 14.22 13.17
CA THR A 27 -2.77 13.73 13.53
C THR A 27 -2.31 12.45 12.80
N GLY A 28 -3.21 11.82 12.02
CA GLY A 28 -3.00 10.47 11.45
C GLY A 28 -2.31 10.39 10.08
N LEU A 29 -1.95 11.53 9.48
CA LEU A 29 -1.48 11.63 8.08
C LEU A 29 0.03 11.87 7.95
N LEU A 30 0.76 11.83 9.08
CA LEU A 30 2.21 11.88 9.04
C LEU A 30 2.75 10.60 8.40
N CYS A 31 3.59 10.81 7.38
CA CYS A 31 4.34 9.76 6.72
C CYS A 31 5.18 8.97 7.72
N GLU A 32 5.22 7.66 7.53
CA GLU A 32 6.18 6.76 8.18
C GLU A 32 6.93 5.86 7.18
N CYS A 33 6.94 6.24 5.90
CA CYS A 33 7.60 5.52 4.80
C CYS A 33 9.09 5.21 5.08
N GLU A 34 9.80 6.09 5.78
CA GLU A 34 11.22 5.95 6.13
C GLU A 34 11.45 5.40 7.55
N VAL A 35 10.39 5.17 8.32
CA VAL A 35 10.51 4.66 9.70
C VAL A 35 10.81 3.16 9.66
N ILE A 36 12.10 2.83 9.74
CA ILE A 36 12.56 1.44 9.79
C ILE A 36 12.26 0.85 11.17
N THR A 37 11.46 -0.22 11.20
CA THR A 37 11.06 -0.87 12.45
C THR A 37 12.04 -1.96 12.88
N THR A 38 11.88 -2.43 14.11
CA THR A 38 12.48 -3.68 14.61
C THR A 38 11.56 -4.89 14.45
N MET A 39 10.44 -4.73 13.72
CA MET A 39 9.43 -5.76 13.52
C MET A 39 9.72 -6.52 12.24
N PHE A 40 9.66 -7.85 12.29
CA PHE A 40 9.92 -8.74 11.16
C PHE A 40 8.80 -9.75 10.98
N ALA A 41 8.66 -10.29 9.78
CA ALA A 41 7.78 -11.43 9.55
C ALA A 41 8.29 -12.67 10.31
N LYS A 42 7.37 -13.44 10.92
CA LYS A 42 7.71 -14.64 11.72
C LYS A 42 8.42 -15.74 10.92
N ASP A 43 8.09 -15.89 9.64
CA ASP A 43 8.70 -16.84 8.70
C ASP A 43 8.85 -16.13 7.36
N PRO A 44 9.99 -15.45 7.11
CA PRO A 44 10.17 -14.68 5.89
C PRO A 44 10.33 -15.56 4.64
N THR A 45 10.93 -16.74 4.79
CA THR A 45 11.28 -17.62 3.65
C THR A 45 10.08 -18.28 2.98
N ASN A 46 8.93 -18.34 3.66
CA ASN A 46 7.72 -18.96 3.14
C ASN A 46 6.57 -17.96 2.99
N GLN A 47 6.89 -16.68 2.86
CA GLN A 47 5.88 -15.63 2.73
C GLN A 47 6.09 -14.77 1.50
N LEU A 48 4.96 -14.36 0.93
CA LEU A 48 4.90 -13.47 -0.22
C LEU A 48 4.62 -12.04 0.19
N CYS A 49 5.15 -11.12 -0.60
CA CYS A 49 4.94 -9.69 -0.46
C CYS A 49 3.44 -9.36 -0.41
N LYS A 50 3.08 -8.45 0.50
CA LYS A 50 1.70 -7.99 0.72
C LYS A 50 1.41 -6.66 0.02
N ALA A 51 2.34 -6.16 -0.79
CA ALA A 51 2.14 -4.93 -1.54
C ALA A 51 1.05 -5.10 -2.60
N LEU A 52 0.29 -4.02 -2.77
CA LEU A 52 -0.68 -3.83 -3.84
C LEU A 52 -0.21 -2.64 -4.67
N ASP A 53 -0.23 -2.80 -5.99
CA ASP A 53 0.13 -1.79 -6.97
C ASP A 53 -1.09 -1.38 -7.78
N ILE A 54 -1.18 -0.10 -8.16
CA ILE A 54 -2.07 0.31 -9.25
C ILE A 54 -1.31 0.24 -10.57
N TYR A 55 -1.81 -0.57 -11.50
CA TYR A 55 -1.33 -0.75 -12.86
C TYR A 55 -2.50 -0.67 -13.83
N GLU A 56 -2.48 0.26 -14.78
CA GLU A 56 -3.59 0.48 -15.74
C GLU A 56 -4.99 0.55 -15.09
N HIS A 57 -5.09 1.28 -13.96
CA HIS A 57 -6.32 1.40 -13.15
C HIS A 57 -6.81 0.10 -12.49
N ARG A 58 -5.98 -0.94 -12.49
CA ARG A 58 -6.26 -2.21 -11.81
C ARG A 58 -5.33 -2.38 -10.64
N LEU A 59 -5.86 -3.04 -9.61
CA LEU A 59 -5.09 -3.42 -8.45
C LEU A 59 -4.38 -4.75 -8.71
N VAL A 60 -3.05 -4.74 -8.61
CA VAL A 60 -2.19 -5.90 -8.84
C VAL A 60 -1.48 -6.23 -7.54
N LYS A 61 -1.55 -7.50 -7.12
CA LYS A 61 -0.83 -7.99 -5.94
C LYS A 61 0.57 -8.44 -6.33
N CYS A 62 1.57 -8.04 -5.55
CA CYS A 62 2.92 -8.55 -5.70
C CYS A 62 3.00 -10.04 -5.34
N SER A 63 3.74 -10.82 -6.12
CA SER A 63 3.96 -12.26 -5.91
C SER A 63 5.41 -12.62 -5.57
N ASN A 64 6.26 -11.62 -5.30
CA ASN A 64 7.64 -11.86 -4.91
C ASN A 64 7.74 -12.34 -3.46
N GLU A 65 8.74 -13.14 -3.15
CA GLU A 65 9.06 -13.56 -1.79
C GLU A 65 9.52 -12.36 -0.94
N ILE A 66 9.18 -12.41 0.36
CA ILE A 66 9.73 -11.45 1.32
C ILE A 66 11.11 -11.94 1.78
N GLY A 67 12.04 -11.01 1.95
CA GLY A 67 13.32 -11.32 2.60
C GLY A 67 13.22 -11.17 4.12
N GLY A 68 14.35 -11.33 4.82
CA GLY A 68 14.50 -10.96 6.24
C GLY A 68 14.54 -9.44 6.46
N ILE A 69 13.62 -8.70 5.85
CA ILE A 69 13.55 -7.23 5.86
C ILE A 69 12.50 -6.77 6.90
N PRO A 70 12.71 -5.64 7.58
CA PRO A 70 11.72 -5.09 8.51
C PRO A 70 10.37 -4.79 7.85
N LEU A 71 9.31 -4.87 8.65
CA LEU A 71 7.97 -4.45 8.25
C LEU A 71 7.90 -2.91 8.23
N LEU A 72 7.26 -2.35 7.21
CA LEU A 72 7.07 -0.91 7.03
C LEU A 72 5.60 -0.54 6.85
N ARG A 73 5.24 0.73 7.02
CA ARG A 73 3.92 1.27 6.66
C ARG A 73 4.07 2.68 6.12
N SER A 74 3.12 3.11 5.28
CA SER A 74 3.16 4.46 4.69
C SER A 74 2.77 5.56 5.69
N CYS A 75 1.88 5.26 6.64
CA CYS A 75 1.49 6.19 7.71
C CYS A 75 0.92 5.43 8.93
N LYS A 76 0.73 6.16 10.04
CA LYS A 76 0.24 5.60 11.30
C LYS A 76 -1.11 4.90 11.23
N THR A 77 -1.98 5.33 10.33
CA THR A 77 -3.32 4.75 10.14
C THR A 77 -3.31 3.50 9.25
N LYS A 78 -2.17 3.13 8.66
CA LYS A 78 -2.03 1.91 7.86
C LYS A 78 -1.32 0.79 8.63
N PRO A 79 -1.67 -0.47 8.34
CA PRO A 79 -1.00 -1.61 8.96
C PRO A 79 0.44 -1.72 8.46
N PHE A 80 1.30 -2.32 9.27
CA PHE A 80 2.62 -2.77 8.83
C PHE A 80 2.49 -3.85 7.75
N GLN A 81 3.31 -3.73 6.71
CA GLN A 81 3.31 -4.60 5.54
C GLN A 81 4.63 -5.38 5.46
N ALA A 82 4.51 -6.67 5.13
CA ALA A 82 5.65 -7.49 4.74
C ALA A 82 5.94 -7.28 3.25
N LEU A 83 7.11 -6.74 2.93
CA LEU A 83 7.47 -6.29 1.59
C LEU A 83 8.64 -7.10 1.03
N CYS A 84 8.63 -7.36 -0.28
CA CYS A 84 9.84 -7.78 -0.98
C CYS A 84 10.82 -6.59 -1.08
N ARG A 85 12.08 -6.86 -1.46
CA ARG A 85 13.10 -5.81 -1.58
C ARG A 85 12.68 -4.63 -2.46
N ILE A 86 12.01 -4.92 -3.58
CA ILE A 86 11.56 -3.88 -4.53
C ILE A 86 10.53 -2.96 -3.87
N HIS A 87 9.51 -3.53 -3.21
CA HIS A 87 8.47 -2.72 -2.55
C HIS A 87 8.98 -2.03 -1.29
N PHE A 88 9.97 -2.60 -0.59
CA PHE A 88 10.66 -1.92 0.50
C PHE A 88 11.37 -0.65 0.01
N GLU A 89 12.17 -0.75 -1.06
CA GLU A 89 12.84 0.41 -1.67
C GLU A 89 11.84 1.46 -2.18
N ARG A 90 10.69 1.02 -2.67
CA ARG A 90 9.62 1.92 -3.11
C ARG A 90 8.91 2.60 -1.94
N MET A 91 8.74 1.92 -0.80
CA MET A 91 8.14 2.48 0.41
C MET A 91 8.99 3.63 0.92
N ILE A 92 10.29 3.42 1.13
CA ILE A 92 11.21 4.47 1.62
C ILE A 92 11.40 5.63 0.63
N ARG A 93 11.06 5.43 -0.65
CA ARG A 93 11.01 6.48 -1.68
C ARG A 93 9.63 7.12 -1.83
N HIS A 94 8.77 6.94 -0.84
CA HIS A 94 7.45 7.56 -0.75
C HIS A 94 6.50 7.23 -1.92
N ASN A 95 6.65 6.04 -2.52
CA ASN A 95 5.79 5.59 -3.62
C ASN A 95 4.52 4.86 -3.15
N ALA A 96 4.35 4.69 -1.83
CA ALA A 96 3.12 4.15 -1.25
C ALA A 96 2.24 5.31 -0.80
N CYS A 97 0.98 5.32 -1.27
CA CYS A 97 0.04 6.38 -0.92
C CYS A 97 -0.21 6.38 0.59
N PRO A 98 -0.03 7.51 1.31
CA PRO A 98 -0.27 7.57 2.75
C PRO A 98 -1.77 7.39 3.08
N THR A 99 -2.67 7.80 2.20
CA THR A 99 -4.12 7.70 2.40
C THR A 99 -4.67 6.28 2.31
N CYS A 100 -4.16 5.45 1.40
CA CYS A 100 -4.70 4.09 1.17
C CYS A 100 -3.69 2.95 1.37
N GLY A 101 -2.38 3.22 1.39
CA GLY A 101 -1.32 2.22 1.55
C GLY A 101 -0.99 1.41 0.28
N ILE A 102 -1.60 1.77 -0.86
CA ILE A 102 -1.36 1.15 -2.17
C ILE A 102 -0.22 1.88 -2.88
N PHE A 103 0.62 1.12 -3.58
CA PHE A 103 1.76 1.65 -4.33
C PHE A 103 1.33 2.28 -5.65
N CYS A 104 1.76 3.52 -5.83
CA CYS A 104 1.62 4.32 -7.04
C CYS A 104 2.69 3.87 -8.05
N THR A 105 2.33 2.99 -9.00
CA THR A 105 3.30 2.36 -9.91
C THR A 105 3.27 2.94 -11.31
N GLN A 106 2.07 3.09 -11.88
CA GLN A 106 1.89 3.64 -13.21
C GLN A 106 0.55 4.39 -13.29
N GLY A 107 0.52 5.45 -14.10
CA GLY A 107 -0.65 6.31 -14.28
C GLY A 107 -0.42 7.73 -13.76
N VAL A 108 -1.51 8.48 -13.61
CA VAL A 108 -1.47 9.85 -13.08
C VAL A 108 -1.38 9.78 -11.56
N VAL A 109 -0.32 10.37 -11.01
CA VAL A 109 -0.06 10.45 -9.57
C VAL A 109 0.12 11.90 -9.17
N ASN A 110 -0.36 12.26 -7.99
CA ASN A 110 -0.08 13.54 -7.37
C ASN A 110 1.16 13.41 -6.48
N ILE A 111 1.95 14.48 -6.38
CA ILE A 111 3.18 14.51 -5.58
C ILE A 111 3.13 15.71 -4.64
N CYS A 112 3.35 15.50 -3.34
CA CYS A 112 3.40 16.60 -2.36
C CYS A 112 4.80 17.21 -2.29
N GLU A 113 4.96 18.31 -1.54
CA GLU A 113 6.27 18.96 -1.35
C GLU A 113 7.33 18.03 -0.74
N ASN A 114 6.91 17.09 0.10
CA ASN A 114 7.76 16.03 0.68
C ASN A 114 7.92 14.81 -0.26
N LYS A 115 7.67 14.97 -1.56
CA LYS A 115 7.83 13.97 -2.62
C LYS A 115 7.03 12.67 -2.43
N HIS A 116 5.92 12.72 -1.69
CA HIS A 116 5.02 11.57 -1.58
C HIS A 116 4.13 11.43 -2.78
N PHE A 117 4.00 10.20 -3.27
CA PHE A 117 3.10 9.86 -4.34
C PHE A 117 1.77 9.47 -3.73
N PHE A 118 0.68 10.07 -4.22
CA PHE A 118 -0.67 9.69 -3.83
C PHE A 118 -1.60 9.69 -5.05
N HIS A 119 -2.63 8.85 -4.98
CA HIS A 119 -3.63 8.76 -6.03
C HIS A 119 -4.48 10.04 -6.04
N LYS A 120 -4.99 10.42 -7.21
CA LYS A 120 -5.86 11.59 -7.38
C LYS A 120 -7.07 11.56 -6.44
N ASP A 121 -7.70 10.39 -6.29
CA ASP A 121 -8.87 10.20 -5.44
C ASP A 121 -8.50 10.01 -3.95
N CYS A 122 -7.21 9.91 -3.66
CA CYS A 122 -6.66 9.89 -2.31
C CYS A 122 -6.20 11.27 -1.83
N ASP A 123 -6.48 12.32 -2.61
CA ASP A 123 -6.21 13.70 -2.25
C ASP A 123 -7.06 14.06 -1.03
N MET A 124 -6.39 14.28 0.10
CA MET A 124 -7.04 14.61 1.35
C MET A 124 -7.16 16.13 1.40
N LYS A 125 -8.37 16.62 1.13
CA LYS A 125 -8.70 18.00 1.44
C LYS A 125 -8.71 18.12 2.96
N LEU A 126 -7.88 19.02 3.49
CA LEU A 126 -8.04 19.49 4.85
C LEU A 126 -9.43 20.13 4.90
N GLU A 127 -10.37 19.51 5.59
CA GLU A 127 -11.66 20.16 5.86
C GLU A 127 -11.34 21.34 6.78
N ASP A 128 -11.33 22.56 6.23
CA ASP A 128 -11.24 23.80 6.98
C ASP A 128 -12.41 23.84 7.97
N THR A 129 -12.19 23.34 9.18
CA THR A 129 -13.14 23.49 10.27
C THR A 129 -12.93 24.91 10.80
N LEU A 130 -13.61 25.86 10.16
CA LEU A 130 -13.83 27.22 10.65
C LEU A 130 -14.66 27.20 11.94
#